data_AF-A0A7W9CXX3-F1
#
_entry.id   AF-A0A7W9CXX3-F1
#
_cell.length_a   1.000
_cell.length_b   1.000
_cell.length_c   1.000
_cell.angle_alpha   90.00
_cell.angle_beta   90.00
_cell.angle_gamma   90.00
#
_symmetry.space_group_name_H-M   'P 1'
#
loop_
_entity.id
_entity.type
_entity.pdbx_description
1 polymer ?
#
loop_
_entity_poly.entity_id
_entity_poly.type
_entity_poly.pdbx_seq_one_letter_code
_entity_poly.pdbx_strand_id
1 'polypeptide(L)'
;MCRNSRETSENGTESDPKDVLRKHINWQSDSDEKQATTLQTTTEMPDLSKEGSVIVVNEPIVVDGGVFDGKGATYTASSKLGDGGQSETQSPLFIFKNGATLKNVNLGENGPDGIHVYGGPTLENVNWQNVGEDALTVKSAGDVTIDGGAFSNGSNVFRTDSSLAGATFLSEITLDDVKNCTRVGDNQSGV
;
A
#
# COMPACT_ATOMS: atom_id res chain seq x y z
N MET A 1 12.62 -4.10 12.71
CA MET A 1 12.43 -4.18 11.23
C MET A 1 11.22 -5.06 10.98
N CYS A 2 10.24 -4.57 10.21
CA CYS A 2 9.07 -5.38 9.85
C CYS A 2 9.49 -6.56 8.98
N ARG A 3 8.93 -7.74 9.28
CA ARG A 3 9.16 -8.97 8.51
C ARG A 3 7.86 -9.39 7.84
N ASN A 4 7.96 -10.14 6.75
CA ASN A 4 6.79 -10.64 6.05
C ASN A 4 5.94 -11.49 7.00
N SER A 5 4.63 -11.25 6.99
CA SER A 5 3.70 -11.87 7.94
C SER A 5 3.44 -13.36 7.66
N ARG A 6 4.00 -13.90 6.57
CA ARG A 6 3.78 -15.28 6.09
C ARG A 6 5.11 -15.99 5.80
N GLU A 7 6.02 -16.02 6.77
CA GLU A 7 7.06 -17.05 6.77
C GLU A 7 6.45 -18.33 7.37
N THR A 8 5.90 -19.19 6.51
CA THR A 8 5.70 -20.59 6.91
C THR A 8 7.08 -21.20 7.12
N SER A 9 7.28 -21.89 8.23
CA SER A 9 8.50 -22.65 8.50
C SER A 9 8.69 -23.73 7.42
N GLU A 10 9.40 -23.41 6.35
CA GLU A 10 9.84 -24.38 5.36
C GLU A 10 11.12 -25.04 5.86
N ASN A 11 10.95 -26.26 6.39
CA ASN A 11 12.07 -27.18 6.48
C ASN A 11 12.57 -27.50 5.06
N GLY A 12 13.70 -26.89 4.70
CA GLY A 12 14.74 -27.44 3.84
C GLY A 12 14.33 -27.96 2.46
N THR A 13 14.59 -27.16 1.43
CA THR A 13 15.69 -27.40 0.47
C THR A 13 15.78 -26.20 -0.46
N GLU A 14 16.84 -25.42 -0.26
CA GLU A 14 17.19 -24.26 -1.08
C GLU A 14 17.60 -24.72 -2.48
N SER A 15 16.82 -24.35 -3.49
CA SER A 15 17.28 -24.30 -4.88
C SER A 15 17.06 -22.90 -5.42
N ASP A 16 18.17 -22.17 -5.53
CA ASP A 16 18.35 -20.85 -6.13
C ASP A 16 17.48 -20.64 -7.40
N PRO A 17 16.61 -19.61 -7.44
CA PRO A 17 15.73 -19.37 -8.59
C PRO A 17 16.44 -18.76 -9.81
N LYS A 18 17.78 -18.66 -9.84
CA LYS A 18 18.52 -18.15 -11.00
C LYS A 18 18.89 -19.20 -12.06
N ASP A 19 18.55 -20.48 -11.90
CA ASP A 19 19.08 -21.55 -12.77
C ASP A 19 18.04 -22.40 -13.53
N VAL A 20 16.80 -21.92 -13.72
CA VAL A 20 15.79 -22.64 -14.54
C VAL A 20 15.05 -21.71 -15.49
N LEU A 21 15.78 -21.06 -16.43
CA LEU A 21 15.37 -20.90 -17.85
C LEU A 21 16.42 -20.11 -18.65
N ARG A 22 17.61 -20.68 -18.83
CA ARG A 22 18.46 -20.33 -19.98
C ARG A 22 18.74 -21.60 -20.76
N LYS A 23 18.05 -21.76 -21.90
CA LYS A 23 18.60 -22.36 -23.12
C LYS A 23 17.56 -22.33 -24.27
N HIS A 24 17.93 -21.54 -25.28
CA HIS A 24 17.51 -21.58 -26.68
C HIS A 24 16.07 -21.15 -27.02
N ILE A 25 15.94 -19.94 -27.57
CA ILE A 25 15.74 -19.72 -29.01
C ILE A 25 16.26 -18.31 -29.33
N ASN A 26 17.23 -18.24 -30.25
CA ASN A 26 17.64 -17.00 -30.89
C ASN A 26 17.22 -17.12 -32.36
N TRP A 27 16.29 -16.27 -32.82
CA TRP A 27 16.02 -16.08 -34.25
C TRP A 27 15.56 -14.62 -34.49
N GLN A 28 16.42 -13.82 -35.14
CA GLN A 28 16.13 -12.55 -35.85
C GLN A 28 15.88 -12.89 -37.34
N SER A 29 15.05 -12.25 -38.16
CA SER A 29 14.48 -10.90 -38.21
C SER A 29 13.33 -10.87 -39.26
N ASP A 30 12.54 -9.78 -39.26
CA ASP A 30 12.09 -8.99 -40.43
C ASP A 30 10.62 -8.51 -40.39
N SER A 31 10.51 -7.17 -40.41
CA SER A 31 9.58 -6.25 -41.11
C SER A 31 8.04 -6.39 -41.10
N ASP A 32 7.45 -5.21 -40.87
CA ASP A 32 6.23 -4.61 -41.44
C ASP A 32 4.84 -4.81 -40.77
N GLU A 33 4.35 -3.67 -40.28
CA GLU A 33 2.96 -3.15 -40.19
C GLU A 33 1.79 -4.12 -39.92
N LYS A 34 1.03 -3.84 -38.85
CA LYS A 34 -0.20 -3.04 -38.98
C LYS A 34 -0.76 -2.61 -37.62
N GLN A 35 -1.11 -1.34 -37.56
CA GLN A 35 -1.72 -0.67 -36.42
C GLN A 35 -3.09 -1.28 -36.09
N ALA A 36 -3.25 -1.73 -34.85
CA ALA A 36 -4.55 -1.97 -34.24
C ALA A 36 -4.73 -0.95 -33.11
N THR A 37 -5.55 0.07 -33.39
CA THR A 37 -6.07 1.02 -32.41
C THR A 37 -6.97 0.29 -31.43
N THR A 38 -6.45 -0.02 -30.24
CA THR A 38 -7.26 -0.45 -29.10
C THR A 38 -7.51 0.75 -28.21
N LEU A 39 -8.77 1.11 -28.08
CA LEU A 39 -9.27 2.19 -27.24
C LEU A 39 -8.81 1.98 -25.78
N GLN A 40 -7.93 2.86 -25.30
CA GLN A 40 -7.56 2.92 -23.89
C GLN A 40 -8.69 3.63 -23.13
N THR A 41 -9.44 2.86 -22.35
CA THR A 41 -10.28 3.40 -21.28
C THR A 41 -9.36 3.75 -20.13
N THR A 42 -8.78 4.95 -20.17
CA THR A 42 -8.01 5.49 -19.04
C THR A 42 -9.02 6.07 -18.04
N THR A 43 -9.26 5.35 -16.96
CA THR A 43 -9.96 5.87 -15.78
C THR A 43 -8.97 6.78 -15.03
N GLU A 44 -8.71 7.98 -15.57
CA GLU A 44 -7.86 8.96 -14.88
C GLU A 44 -8.63 9.56 -13.70
N MET A 45 -8.20 9.14 -12.50
CA MET A 45 -8.52 9.80 -11.23
C MET A 45 -7.92 11.22 -11.20
N PRO A 46 -8.46 12.15 -10.38
CA PRO A 46 -8.23 13.58 -10.56
C PRO A 46 -6.74 13.98 -10.42
N ASP A 47 -6.25 14.76 -11.38
CA ASP A 47 -4.89 15.31 -11.42
C ASP A 47 -4.74 16.46 -10.41
N LEU A 48 -4.16 16.18 -9.24
CA LEU A 48 -3.86 17.15 -8.18
C LEU A 48 -2.47 17.78 -8.37
N SER A 49 -2.15 18.11 -9.62
CA SER A 49 -0.84 18.45 -10.14
C SER A 49 -0.04 19.45 -9.26
N LYS A 50 0.91 18.91 -8.47
CA LYS A 50 2.34 19.26 -8.41
C LYS A 50 2.98 18.65 -7.15
N GLU A 51 4.26 18.29 -7.26
CA GLU A 51 5.11 17.92 -6.12
C GLU A 51 4.87 18.86 -4.93
N GLY A 52 4.49 18.29 -3.78
CA GLY A 52 4.38 19.02 -2.53
C GLY A 52 3.09 19.84 -2.29
N SER A 53 1.94 19.47 -2.85
CA SER A 53 0.65 20.08 -2.47
C SER A 53 0.04 19.38 -1.25
N VAL A 54 -0.56 20.14 -0.32
CA VAL A 54 -1.37 19.58 0.78
C VAL A 54 -2.84 19.58 0.38
N ILE A 55 -3.47 18.41 0.42
CA ILE A 55 -4.87 18.16 0.08
C ILE A 55 -5.61 17.77 1.35
N VAL A 56 -6.65 18.52 1.69
CA VAL A 56 -7.52 18.22 2.82
C VAL A 56 -8.62 17.28 2.36
N VAL A 57 -8.64 16.07 2.92
CA VAL A 57 -9.61 15.02 2.59
C VAL A 57 -10.80 15.13 3.54
N ASN A 58 -11.99 15.33 2.97
CA ASN A 58 -13.24 15.48 3.72
C ASN A 58 -14.09 14.21 3.74
N GLU A 59 -13.86 13.31 2.78
CA GLU A 59 -14.53 12.03 2.57
C GLU A 59 -13.49 11.05 2.00
N PRO A 60 -13.55 9.73 2.32
CA PRO A 60 -12.54 8.78 1.87
C PRO A 60 -12.40 8.76 0.34
N ILE A 61 -11.17 8.75 -0.15
CA ILE A 61 -10.87 8.61 -1.58
C ILE A 61 -10.92 7.13 -1.94
N VAL A 62 -11.88 6.75 -2.78
CA VAL A 62 -12.06 5.35 -3.21
C VAL A 62 -11.32 5.09 -4.52
N VAL A 63 -10.44 4.10 -4.52
CA VAL A 63 -9.69 3.63 -5.68
C VAL A 63 -10.15 2.21 -6.03
N ASP A 64 -10.83 2.08 -7.16
CA ASP A 64 -11.37 0.80 -7.64
C ASP A 64 -10.55 0.28 -8.82
N GLY A 65 -9.46 -0.43 -8.51
CA GLY A 65 -8.45 -0.85 -9.48
C GLY A 65 -7.59 0.29 -10.01
N GLY A 66 -6.65 -0.05 -10.89
CA GLY A 66 -5.76 0.93 -11.55
C GLY A 66 -4.69 1.49 -10.61
N VAL A 67 -4.11 2.64 -11.01
CA VAL A 67 -3.00 3.29 -10.29
C VAL A 67 -3.44 4.69 -9.85
N PHE A 68 -3.31 4.98 -8.56
CA PHE A 68 -3.35 6.33 -8.02
C PHE A 68 -1.93 6.80 -7.72
N ASP A 69 -1.43 7.74 -8.52
CA ASP A 69 -0.14 8.39 -8.31
C ASP A 69 -0.34 9.78 -7.71
N GLY A 70 0.03 9.93 -6.45
CA GLY A 70 -0.06 11.20 -5.74
C GLY A 70 0.99 12.22 -6.13
N LYS A 71 2.00 11.83 -6.93
CA LYS A 71 3.10 12.71 -7.40
C LYS A 71 3.77 13.50 -6.26
N GLY A 72 3.88 12.91 -5.07
CA GLY A 72 4.47 13.50 -3.86
C GLY A 72 3.55 14.44 -3.08
N ALA A 73 2.24 14.47 -3.37
CA ALA A 73 1.29 15.28 -2.61
C ALA A 73 1.00 14.70 -1.21
N THR A 74 0.65 15.58 -0.28
CA THR A 74 0.26 15.22 1.09
C THR A 74 -1.26 15.23 1.23
N TYR A 75 -1.85 14.13 1.69
CA TYR A 75 -3.27 13.97 1.96
C TYR A 75 -3.46 13.94 3.47
N THR A 76 -4.18 14.92 4.02
CA THR A 76 -4.43 15.03 5.46
C THR A 76 -5.93 15.12 5.70
N ALA A 77 -6.43 14.47 6.74
CA ALA A 77 -7.86 14.45 6.99
C ALA A 77 -8.33 15.79 7.54
N SER A 78 -9.55 16.19 7.18
CA SER A 78 -10.29 17.12 8.00
C SER A 78 -10.89 16.42 9.22
N SER A 79 -11.38 17.19 10.18
CA SER A 79 -12.07 16.68 11.36
C SER A 79 -13.33 15.86 11.06
N LYS A 80 -13.81 15.84 9.81
CA LYS A 80 -14.93 14.99 9.38
C LYS A 80 -14.60 13.51 9.36
N LEU A 81 -13.33 13.16 9.14
CA LEU A 81 -12.89 11.77 9.09
C LEU A 81 -12.35 11.29 10.43
N GLY A 82 -11.93 12.20 11.29
CA GLY A 82 -11.34 11.88 12.58
C GLY A 82 -10.31 12.92 12.97
N ASP A 83 -9.74 12.71 14.15
CA ASP A 83 -8.74 13.58 14.76
C ASP A 83 -7.33 12.95 14.82
N GLY A 84 -7.17 11.72 14.32
CA GLY A 84 -5.90 10.98 14.38
C GLY A 84 -5.66 10.30 15.73
N GLY A 85 -6.63 10.35 16.65
CA GLY A 85 -6.54 9.66 17.94
C GLY A 85 -6.66 8.14 17.82
N GLN A 86 -6.77 7.45 18.95
CA GLN A 86 -6.93 5.99 19.00
C GLN A 86 -8.40 5.55 19.01
N SER A 87 -9.32 6.38 18.49
CA SER A 87 -10.73 6.01 18.39
C SER A 87 -10.96 5.07 17.20
N GLU A 88 -11.61 3.94 17.44
CA GLU A 88 -11.94 2.90 16.46
C GLU A 88 -13.08 3.28 15.49
N THR A 89 -13.68 4.47 15.63
CA THR A 89 -14.82 4.93 14.79
C THR A 89 -14.40 5.93 13.71
N GLN A 90 -13.11 6.12 13.52
CA GLN A 90 -12.58 7.06 12.53
C GLN A 90 -12.73 6.51 11.11
N SER A 91 -12.72 7.40 10.13
CA SER A 91 -12.79 7.05 8.71
C SER A 91 -11.39 7.07 8.08
N PRO A 92 -11.11 6.20 7.10
CA PRO A 92 -9.83 6.21 6.40
C PRO A 92 -9.72 7.41 5.47
N LEU A 93 -8.49 7.77 5.12
CA LEU A 93 -8.18 8.71 4.05
C LEU A 93 -8.45 8.10 2.67
N PHE A 94 -8.10 6.82 2.51
CA PHE A 94 -8.24 6.09 1.26
C PHE A 94 -8.89 4.73 1.46
N ILE A 95 -9.63 4.30 0.45
CA ILE A 95 -10.17 2.94 0.34
C ILE A 95 -9.71 2.35 -0.99
N PHE A 96 -8.89 1.29 -0.95
CA PHE A 96 -8.46 0.58 -2.15
C PHE A 96 -9.20 -0.74 -2.30
N LYS A 97 -9.74 -0.99 -3.49
CA LYS A 97 -10.22 -2.33 -3.87
C LYS A 97 -9.11 -3.17 -4.47
N ASN A 98 -9.36 -4.47 -4.61
CA ASN A 98 -8.39 -5.45 -5.04
C ASN A 98 -7.70 -5.06 -6.36
N GLY A 99 -6.38 -5.23 -6.41
CA GLY A 99 -5.57 -4.97 -7.62
C GLY A 99 -5.29 -3.50 -7.91
N ALA A 100 -5.64 -2.58 -7.00
CA ALA A 100 -5.25 -1.17 -7.12
C ALA A 100 -3.81 -0.92 -6.64
N THR A 101 -3.19 0.14 -7.13
CA THR A 101 -1.86 0.61 -6.71
C THR A 101 -1.94 2.04 -6.21
N LEU A 102 -1.32 2.32 -5.06
CA LEU A 102 -1.05 3.67 -4.56
C LEU A 102 0.44 3.95 -4.68
N LYS A 103 0.82 5.12 -5.20
CA LYS A 103 2.22 5.50 -5.18
C LYS A 103 2.48 6.98 -4.99
N ASN A 104 3.67 7.28 -4.46
CA ASN A 104 4.18 8.64 -4.27
C ASN A 104 3.19 9.52 -3.49
N VAL A 105 2.72 9.04 -2.35
CA VAL A 105 1.75 9.75 -1.51
C VAL A 105 2.34 9.98 -0.13
N ASN A 106 2.14 11.17 0.41
CA ASN A 106 2.34 11.45 1.82
C ASN A 106 0.98 11.50 2.52
N LEU A 107 0.84 10.87 3.68
CA LEU A 107 -0.29 11.03 4.57
C LEU A 107 0.15 12.01 5.66
N GLY A 108 -0.61 13.09 5.80
CA GLY A 108 -0.26 14.20 6.67
C GLY A 108 -0.50 13.92 8.15
N GLU A 109 -0.25 14.94 8.98
CA GLU A 109 -0.35 14.86 10.44
C GLU A 109 -1.70 14.38 11.00
N ASN A 110 -2.80 14.57 10.27
CA ASN A 110 -4.09 13.98 10.65
C ASN A 110 -4.34 12.73 9.81
N GLY A 111 -3.84 11.60 10.30
CA GLY A 111 -3.94 10.27 9.68
C GLY A 111 -4.96 9.34 10.37
N PRO A 112 -6.27 9.65 10.37
CA PRO A 112 -7.33 9.06 11.22
C PRO A 112 -7.31 7.53 11.29
N ASP A 113 -8.00 6.82 10.39
CA ASP A 113 -7.96 5.35 10.27
C ASP A 113 -7.18 4.95 9.00
N GLY A 114 -6.12 5.70 8.72
CA GLY A 114 -5.15 5.44 7.66
C GLY A 114 -5.75 5.08 6.29
N ILE A 115 -5.36 3.92 5.78
CA ILE A 115 -5.81 3.37 4.50
C ILE A 115 -6.56 2.06 4.72
N HIS A 116 -7.76 1.94 4.18
CA HIS A 116 -8.49 0.67 4.15
C HIS A 116 -8.28 -0.04 2.83
N VAL A 117 -8.03 -1.34 2.89
CA VAL A 117 -7.84 -2.15 1.68
C VAL A 117 -8.74 -3.37 1.68
N TYR A 118 -9.31 -3.64 0.52
CA TYR A 118 -10.21 -4.76 0.25
C TYR A 118 -9.59 -5.66 -0.82
N GLY A 119 -8.69 -6.54 -0.41
CA GLY A 119 -7.89 -7.38 -1.30
C GLY A 119 -6.39 -7.10 -1.15
N GLY A 120 -5.62 -7.37 -2.20
CA GLY A 120 -4.17 -7.15 -2.21
C GLY A 120 -3.76 -5.98 -3.12
N PRO A 121 -3.79 -4.72 -2.63
CA PRO A 121 -3.20 -3.61 -3.36
C PRO A 121 -1.67 -3.59 -3.24
N THR A 122 -1.06 -2.77 -4.08
CA THR A 122 0.37 -2.42 -3.99
C THR A 122 0.51 -0.98 -3.51
N LEU A 123 1.36 -0.75 -2.52
CA LEU A 123 1.74 0.57 -2.04
C LEU A 123 3.22 0.81 -2.33
N GLU A 124 3.53 1.84 -3.11
CA GLU A 124 4.90 2.16 -3.52
C GLU A 124 5.28 3.57 -3.06
N ASN A 125 6.32 3.72 -2.23
CA ASN A 125 6.77 5.03 -1.75
C ASN A 125 5.61 5.85 -1.12
N VAL A 126 4.97 5.27 -0.11
CA VAL A 126 3.89 5.91 0.66
C VAL A 126 4.39 6.24 2.06
N ASN A 127 4.24 7.49 2.49
CA ASN A 127 4.84 7.99 3.73
C ASN A 127 3.78 8.53 4.69
N TRP A 128 3.73 8.07 5.93
CA TRP A 128 2.87 8.59 6.99
C TRP A 128 3.68 9.51 7.91
N GLN A 129 3.35 10.80 7.91
CA GLN A 129 3.94 11.78 8.84
C GLN A 129 3.50 11.53 10.29
N ASN A 130 2.27 11.06 10.45
CA ASN A 130 1.69 10.69 11.74
C ASN A 130 0.63 9.61 11.53
N VAL A 131 0.91 8.41 12.02
CA VAL A 131 -0.03 7.29 11.99
C VAL A 131 -1.07 7.51 13.09
N GLY A 132 -2.35 7.58 12.73
CA GLY A 132 -3.43 7.70 13.71
C GLY A 132 -3.75 6.37 14.39
N GLU A 133 -4.97 5.86 14.19
CA GLU A 133 -5.42 4.60 14.79
C GLU A 133 -4.58 3.43 14.28
N ASP A 134 -4.57 3.24 12.96
CA ASP A 134 -3.68 2.33 12.24
C ASP A 134 -3.21 3.00 10.92
N ALA A 135 -2.03 2.64 10.42
CA ALA A 135 -1.56 3.19 9.14
C ALA A 135 -2.29 2.55 7.95
N LEU A 136 -2.47 1.22 8.00
CA LEU A 136 -3.21 0.44 7.01
C LEU A 136 -4.02 -0.68 7.65
N THR A 137 -5.28 -0.83 7.23
CA THR A 137 -6.21 -1.85 7.71
C THR A 137 -6.73 -2.71 6.56
N VAL A 138 -6.44 -4.01 6.60
CA VAL A 138 -6.96 -4.98 5.63
C VAL A 138 -8.33 -5.51 6.07
N LYS A 139 -9.36 -5.15 5.30
CA LYS A 139 -10.77 -5.44 5.60
C LYS A 139 -11.27 -6.74 4.97
N SER A 140 -10.55 -7.32 4.01
CA SER A 140 -10.89 -8.61 3.38
C SER A 140 -9.63 -9.39 2.99
N ALA A 141 -9.75 -10.70 2.77
CA ALA A 141 -8.64 -11.55 2.37
C ALA A 141 -7.85 -10.97 1.16
N GLY A 142 -6.52 -11.03 1.23
CA GLY A 142 -5.61 -10.53 0.21
C GLY A 142 -4.25 -10.16 0.81
N ASP A 143 -3.19 -10.28 0.00
CA ASP A 143 -1.84 -9.95 0.43
C ASP A 143 -1.49 -8.54 -0.06
N VAL A 144 -1.21 -7.63 0.87
CA VAL A 144 -0.76 -6.26 0.56
C VAL A 144 0.72 -6.30 0.23
N THR A 145 1.10 -5.64 -0.86
CA THR A 145 2.51 -5.45 -1.22
C THR A 145 2.94 -4.03 -0.86
N ILE A 146 4.03 -3.90 -0.11
CA ILE A 146 4.60 -2.61 0.30
C ILE A 146 6.02 -2.52 -0.24
N ASP A 147 6.27 -1.51 -1.07
CA ASP A 147 7.57 -1.20 -1.65
C ASP A 147 8.02 0.18 -1.16
N GLY A 148 8.79 0.19 -0.09
CA GLY A 148 9.32 1.39 0.54
C GLY A 148 8.29 2.19 1.33
N GLY A 149 8.67 3.40 1.70
CA GLY A 149 7.86 4.30 2.52
C GLY A 149 8.40 4.51 3.93
N ALA A 150 7.74 5.40 4.66
CA ALA A 150 8.10 5.79 6.02
C ALA A 150 6.84 5.89 6.90
N PHE A 151 6.96 5.54 8.17
CA PHE A 151 5.86 5.60 9.14
C PHE A 151 6.35 6.22 10.43
N SER A 152 5.63 7.25 10.90
CA SER A 152 5.99 8.00 12.10
C SER A 152 4.85 8.04 13.14
N ASN A 153 5.21 8.05 14.43
CA ASN A 153 4.33 8.33 15.58
C ASN A 153 3.11 7.38 15.74
N GLY A 154 3.27 6.09 15.42
CA GLY A 154 2.15 5.15 15.28
C GLY A 154 2.08 4.03 16.32
N SER A 155 0.86 3.55 16.59
CA SER A 155 0.69 2.28 17.29
C SER A 155 0.97 1.09 16.37
N ASN A 156 0.34 1.01 15.19
CA ASN A 156 0.51 -0.12 14.27
C ASN A 156 0.70 0.35 12.82
N VAL A 157 1.62 -0.28 12.09
CA VAL A 157 1.74 -0.11 10.64
C VAL A 157 0.60 -0.82 9.91
N PHE A 158 0.35 -2.08 10.26
CA PHE A 158 -0.60 -2.94 9.56
C PHE A 158 -1.57 -3.61 10.52
N ARG A 159 -2.87 -3.48 10.30
CA ARG A 159 -3.91 -4.28 10.93
C ARG A 159 -4.54 -5.23 9.93
N THR A 160 -4.83 -6.44 10.37
CA THR A 160 -5.67 -7.38 9.62
C THR A 160 -6.86 -7.85 10.45
N ASP A 161 -8.05 -7.69 9.88
CA ASP A 161 -9.30 -8.28 10.39
C ASP A 161 -9.56 -9.68 9.77
N SER A 162 -8.65 -10.18 8.91
CA SER A 162 -8.76 -11.46 8.20
C SER A 162 -7.52 -12.34 8.41
N SER A 163 -7.70 -13.58 8.86
CA SER A 163 -6.60 -14.56 8.98
C SER A 163 -5.97 -14.95 7.64
N LEU A 164 -6.58 -14.55 6.52
CA LEU A 164 -6.08 -14.82 5.17
C LEU A 164 -5.35 -13.64 4.55
N ALA A 165 -5.26 -12.51 5.26
CA ALA A 165 -4.52 -11.35 4.79
C ALA A 165 -3.09 -11.32 5.35
N GLY A 166 -2.17 -10.88 4.51
CA GLY A 166 -0.77 -10.69 4.86
C GLY A 166 -0.19 -9.40 4.28
N ALA A 167 1.02 -9.07 4.72
CA ALA A 167 1.84 -8.01 4.18
C ALA A 167 3.17 -8.59 3.68
N THR A 168 3.53 -8.21 2.46
CA THR A 168 4.83 -8.51 1.84
C THR A 168 5.57 -7.20 1.62
N PHE A 169 6.77 -7.09 2.18
CA PHE A 169 7.66 -5.95 1.97
C PHE A 169 8.69 -6.28 0.88
N LEU A 170 8.69 -5.51 -0.20
CA LEU A 170 9.65 -5.68 -1.32
C LEU A 170 10.95 -4.91 -1.09
N SER A 171 10.89 -3.85 -0.30
CA SER A 171 12.04 -3.09 0.16
C SER A 171 11.92 -2.76 1.64
N GLU A 172 13.02 -2.25 2.20
CA GLU A 172 13.02 -1.70 3.55
C GLU A 172 12.05 -0.51 3.67
N ILE A 173 11.44 -0.40 4.84
CA ILE A 173 10.62 0.75 5.24
C ILE A 173 11.31 1.49 6.39
N THR A 174 11.04 2.77 6.51
CA THR A 174 11.53 3.58 7.64
C THR A 174 10.47 3.64 8.72
N LEU A 175 10.87 3.41 9.98
CA LEU A 175 9.98 3.48 11.15
C LEU A 175 10.57 4.43 12.17
N ASP A 176 9.77 5.38 12.63
CA ASP A 176 10.15 6.36 13.65
C ASP A 176 9.03 6.48 14.69
N ASP A 177 9.33 6.16 15.95
CA ASP A 177 8.33 6.11 17.04
C ASP A 177 7.05 5.31 16.67
N VAL A 178 7.24 4.13 16.05
CA VAL A 178 6.16 3.17 15.78
C VAL A 178 6.29 1.98 16.74
N LYS A 179 5.17 1.54 17.33
CA LYS A 179 5.18 0.47 18.35
C LYS A 179 5.09 -0.95 17.78
N ASN A 180 4.34 -1.13 16.69
CA ASN A 180 4.08 -2.44 16.12
C ASN A 180 4.08 -2.45 14.59
N CYS A 181 4.63 -3.51 14.01
CA CYS A 181 4.54 -3.76 12.57
C CYS A 181 3.18 -4.32 12.17
N THR A 182 2.64 -5.26 12.94
CA THR A 182 1.39 -5.96 12.59
C THR A 182 0.50 -6.17 13.81
N ARG A 183 -0.80 -5.95 13.64
CA ARG A 183 -1.88 -6.29 14.57
C ARG A 183 -2.85 -7.27 13.90
N VAL A 184 -3.00 -8.48 14.46
CA VAL A 184 -3.94 -9.53 14.01
C VAL A 184 -5.02 -9.68 15.08
N GLY A 185 -6.21 -9.13 14.85
CA GLY A 185 -7.18 -8.95 15.94
C GLY A 185 -6.57 -8.14 17.08
N ASP A 186 -6.62 -8.65 18.32
CA ASP A 186 -6.03 -7.98 19.49
C ASP A 186 -4.54 -8.29 19.72
N ASN A 187 -3.93 -9.16 18.88
CA ASN A 187 -2.52 -9.55 19.03
C ASN A 187 -1.62 -8.63 18.21
N GLN A 188 -0.67 -7.98 18.87
CA GLN A 188 0.27 -7.03 18.26
C GLN A 188 1.68 -7.62 18.16
N SER A 189 2.42 -7.27 17.10
CA SER A 189 3.83 -7.61 16.92
C SER A 189 4.70 -6.39 17.25
N GLY A 190 5.72 -6.55 18.09
CA GLY A 190 6.72 -5.49 18.28
C GLY A 190 7.53 -5.18 17.01
N VAL A 191 8.19 -4.02 16.99
CA VAL A 191 9.07 -3.54 15.89
C VAL A 191 10.55 -3.86 16.10
#